data_AF-A0A9P7RTU6-F1
#
_entry.id   AF-A0A9P7RTU6-F1
#
_cell.length_a   1.000
_cell.length_b   1.000
_cell.length_c   1.000
_cell.angle_alpha   90.00
_cell.angle_beta   90.00
_cell.angle_gamma   90.00
#
_symmetry.space_group_name_H-M   'P 1'
#
loop_
_entity.id
_entity.type
_entity.pdbx_description
1 polymer ?
#
loop_
_entity_poly.entity_id
_entity_poly.type
_entity_poly.pdbx_seq_one_letter_code
_entity_poly.pdbx_strand_id
1 'polypeptide(L)'
;MSRTFIGIAVASSSGDTHSNKGVNYAAGLRQDASGLLGTTLLINELVIPFVAGGFLYIGAVAVLPTLLEESKSGKQALREFAAMFFGVACMFFVAWNE
;
A
#
# COMPACT_ATOMS: atom_id res chain seq x y z
N MET A 1 -6.13 28.90 -28.71
CA MET A 1 -7.08 29.11 -27.60
C MET A 1 -7.63 27.82 -26.97
N SER A 2 -7.40 26.62 -27.54
CA SER A 2 -8.02 25.36 -27.06
C SER A 2 -7.31 24.66 -25.89
N ARG A 3 -6.07 25.04 -25.54
CA ARG A 3 -5.31 24.42 -24.44
C ARG A 3 -5.82 24.82 -23.04
N THR A 4 -6.44 25.99 -22.93
CA THR A 4 -6.94 26.54 -21.66
C THR A 4 -8.21 25.83 -21.18
N PHE A 5 -9.08 25.40 -22.10
CA PHE A 5 -10.32 24.70 -21.75
C PHE A 5 -10.08 23.30 -21.17
N ILE A 6 -9.12 22.54 -21.72
CA ILE A 6 -8.72 21.24 -21.14
C ILE A 6 -8.10 21.43 -19.74
N GLY A 7 -7.31 22.49 -19.56
CA GLY A 7 -6.67 22.80 -18.28
C GLY A 7 -7.67 23.21 -17.20
N ILE A 8 -8.71 23.98 -17.56
CA ILE A 8 -9.77 24.38 -16.64
C ILE A 8 -10.70 23.21 -16.32
N ALA A 9 -11.02 22.35 -17.29
CA ALA A 9 -11.81 21.15 -17.04
C ALA A 9 -11.09 20.17 -16.09
N VAL A 10 -9.79 19.95 -16.29
CA VAL A 10 -8.99 19.08 -15.41
C VAL A 10 -8.71 19.74 -14.06
N ALA A 11 -8.57 21.07 -13.99
CA ALA A 11 -8.41 21.79 -12.74
C ALA A 11 -9.71 21.83 -11.93
N SER A 12 -10.88 21.94 -12.55
CA SER A 12 -12.17 21.85 -11.86
C SER A 12 -12.45 20.45 -11.32
N SER A 13 -12.01 19.39 -12.01
CA SER A 13 -12.08 18.02 -11.48
C SER A 13 -10.99 17.72 -10.44
N SER A 14 -9.87 18.44 -10.47
CA SER A 14 -8.77 18.31 -9.50
C SER A 14 -8.87 19.30 -8.33
N GLY A 15 -9.87 20.20 -8.38
CA GLY A 15 -10.12 21.25 -7.40
C GLY A 15 -10.92 20.81 -6.18
N ASP A 16 -11.28 19.53 -6.09
CA ASP A 16 -11.94 18.95 -4.93
C ASP A 16 -10.98 18.02 -4.18
N THR A 17 -10.29 18.65 -3.23
CA THR A 17 -10.04 18.08 -1.91
C THR A 17 -8.85 17.11 -1.81
N HIS A 18 -7.69 17.69 -1.48
CA HIS A 18 -6.81 17.16 -0.43
C HIS A 18 -7.62 17.02 0.87
N SER A 19 -8.55 16.08 0.89
CA SER A 19 -9.06 15.52 2.13
C SER A 19 -8.24 14.28 2.27
N ASN A 20 -7.60 14.21 3.42
CA ASN A 20 -7.30 12.99 4.13
C ASN A 20 -8.58 12.12 4.18
N LYS A 21 -8.99 11.56 3.04
CA LYS A 21 -9.67 10.29 2.99
C LYS A 21 -8.55 9.28 3.18
N GLY A 22 -8.05 9.22 4.42
CA GLY A 22 -7.48 7.98 4.92
C GLY A 22 -8.44 6.90 4.45
N VAL A 23 -7.91 5.98 3.66
CA VAL A 23 -8.63 4.81 3.14
C VAL A 23 -9.57 4.37 4.24
N ASN A 24 -10.88 4.50 4.03
CA ASN A 24 -11.84 4.39 5.12
C ASN A 24 -12.01 2.89 5.43
N TYR A 25 -10.99 2.27 6.03
CA TYR A 25 -11.03 0.89 6.53
C TYR A 25 -12.21 0.71 7.51
N ALA A 26 -12.60 1.79 8.19
CA ALA A 26 -13.80 1.88 9.03
C ALA A 26 -15.12 1.74 8.25
N ALA A 27 -15.17 2.13 6.97
CA ALA A 27 -16.33 1.89 6.11
C ALA A 27 -16.42 0.40 5.69
N GLY A 28 -15.28 -0.26 5.53
CA GLY A 28 -15.22 -1.72 5.36
C GLY A 28 -15.75 -2.50 6.58
N LEU A 29 -15.59 -1.96 7.79
CA LEU A 29 -16.16 -2.49 9.04
C LEU A 29 -17.65 -2.13 9.24
N ARG A 30 -18.13 -1.04 8.66
CA ARG A 30 -19.52 -0.55 8.81
C ARG A 30 -20.54 -1.25 7.92
N GLN A 31 -20.10 -2.08 6.98
CA GLN A 31 -20.94 -3.04 6.26
C GLN A 31 -22.22 -2.43 5.65
N ASP A 32 -22.12 -1.20 5.13
CA ASP A 32 -23.20 -0.52 4.43
C ASP A 32 -23.05 -0.81 2.93
N ALA A 33 -23.75 -1.87 2.50
CA ALA A 33 -23.53 -2.52 1.22
C ALA A 33 -24.17 -1.74 0.06
N SER A 34 -23.32 -1.22 -0.84
CA SER A 34 -23.68 -0.99 -2.25
C SER A 34 -22.45 -1.00 -3.17
N GLY A 35 -21.58 -1.99 -3.01
CA GLY A 35 -20.42 -2.24 -3.87
C GLY A 35 -20.44 -3.67 -4.45
N LEU A 36 -19.35 -4.04 -5.13
CA LEU A 36 -19.29 -4.88 -6.33
C LEU A 36 -19.91 -6.30 -6.22
N LEU A 37 -20.16 -6.83 -5.02
CA LEU A 37 -20.83 -8.13 -4.78
C LEU A 37 -21.67 -8.11 -3.50
N GLY A 38 -22.34 -6.98 -3.19
CA GLY A 38 -23.04 -6.79 -1.91
C GLY A 38 -22.10 -6.46 -0.74
N THR A 39 -20.88 -6.03 -1.06
CA THR A 39 -19.86 -5.54 -0.11
C THR A 39 -19.68 -4.05 -0.33
N THR A 40 -19.18 -3.26 0.63
CA THR A 40 -18.86 -1.82 0.44
C THR A 40 -17.66 -1.58 -0.52
N LEU A 41 -17.13 -2.61 -1.18
CA LEU A 41 -15.90 -2.50 -1.96
C LEU A 41 -16.15 -2.04 -3.40
N LEU A 42 -15.41 -1.02 -3.80
CA LEU A 42 -15.30 -0.54 -5.17
C LEU A 42 -14.08 -1.18 -5.85
N ILE A 43 -14.08 -1.29 -7.18
CA ILE A 43 -12.96 -1.89 -7.96
C ILE A 43 -11.61 -1.19 -7.66
N ASN A 44 -11.63 0.12 -7.40
CA ASN A 44 -10.43 0.91 -7.09
C ASN A 44 -9.79 0.52 -5.74
N GLU A 45 -10.58 0.10 -4.75
CA GLU A 45 -10.09 -0.36 -3.44
C GLU A 45 -9.36 -1.72 -3.53
N LEU A 46 -9.51 -2.45 -4.64
CA LEU A 46 -8.81 -3.72 -4.87
C LEU A 46 -7.36 -3.50 -5.34
N VAL A 47 -7.00 -2.29 -5.77
CA VAL A 47 -5.65 -2.00 -6.28
C VAL A 47 -4.62 -2.04 -5.15
N ILE A 48 -4.93 -1.47 -3.98
CA ILE A 48 -4.03 -1.47 -2.80
C ILE A 48 -3.67 -2.89 -2.34
N PRO A 49 -4.62 -3.81 -2.04
CA PRO A 49 -4.29 -5.17 -1.62
C PRO A 49 -3.63 -5.98 -2.74
N PHE A 50 -3.94 -5.72 -4.01
CA PHE A 50 -3.26 -6.36 -5.14
C PHE A 50 -1.79 -5.95 -5.21
N VAL A 51 -1.50 -4.65 -5.14
CA VAL A 51 -0.13 -4.12 -5.15
C VAL A 51 0.63 -4.58 -3.91
N ALA A 52 0.04 -4.45 -2.72
CA ALA A 52 0.63 -4.91 -1.46
C ALA A 52 0.91 -6.42 -1.48
N GLY A 53 -0.02 -7.23 -1.98
CA GLY A 53 0.13 -8.67 -2.15
C GLY A 53 1.24 -9.03 -3.15
N GLY A 54 1.36 -8.28 -4.25
CA GLY A 54 2.45 -8.44 -5.21
C GLY A 54 3.82 -8.19 -4.58
N PHE A 55 3.97 -7.10 -3.83
CA PHE A 55 5.22 -6.82 -3.10
C PHE A 55 5.56 -7.90 -2.06
N LEU A 56 4.57 -8.39 -1.31
CA LEU A 56 4.77 -9.47 -0.36
C LEU A 56 5.19 -10.78 -1.05
N TYR A 57 4.56 -11.12 -2.18
CA TYR A 57 4.92 -12.31 -2.95
C TYR A 57 6.37 -12.26 -3.43
N ILE A 58 6.79 -11.13 -4.00
CA ILE A 58 8.18 -10.94 -4.44
C ILE A 58 9.13 -10.97 -3.24
N GLY A 59 8.81 -10.30 -2.13
CA GLY A 59 9.63 -10.34 -0.91
C GLY A 59 9.79 -11.75 -0.32
N ALA A 60 8.70 -12.51 -0.25
CA ALA A 60 8.71 -13.84 0.35
C ALA A 60 9.35 -14.91 -0.55
N VAL A 61 9.12 -14.87 -1.87
CA VAL A 61 9.60 -15.93 -2.78
C VAL A 61 10.94 -15.59 -3.41
N ALA A 62 11.25 -14.32 -3.65
CA ALA A 62 12.54 -13.95 -4.24
C ALA A 62 13.61 -13.63 -3.18
N VAL A 63 13.22 -13.02 -2.06
CA VAL A 63 14.19 -12.51 -1.07
C VAL A 63 14.37 -13.46 0.13
N LEU A 64 13.30 -14.09 0.62
CA LEU A 64 13.42 -15.03 1.74
C LEU A 64 14.31 -16.26 1.45
N PRO A 65 14.16 -16.97 0.31
CA PRO A 65 15.01 -18.14 0.04
C PRO A 65 16.44 -17.74 -0.30
N THR A 66 16.66 -16.61 -0.97
CA THR A 66 18.02 -16.13 -1.26
C THR A 66 18.77 -15.74 0.01
N LEU A 67 18.10 -15.14 1.00
CA LEU A 67 18.70 -14.92 2.33
C LEU A 67 19.05 -16.21 3.08
N LEU A 68 18.28 -17.30 2.87
CA LEU A 68 18.52 -18.60 3.50
C LEU A 68 19.63 -19.40 2.81
N GLU A 69 19.75 -19.28 1.48
CA GLU A 69 20.68 -20.05 0.66
C GLU A 69 22.05 -19.37 0.51
N GLU A 70 22.10 -18.03 0.52
CA GLU A 70 23.36 -17.26 0.44
C GLU A 70 24.03 -17.05 1.82
N SER A 71 23.28 -17.18 2.91
CA SER A 71 23.80 -17.02 4.27
C SER A 71 24.71 -18.17 4.68
N LYS A 72 26.02 -18.01 4.48
CA LYS A 72 27.08 -18.93 4.93
C LYS A 72 27.11 -19.18 6.45
N SER A 73 26.38 -18.38 7.25
CA SER A 73 26.23 -18.54 8.70
C SER A 73 24.86 -18.04 9.14
N GLY A 74 24.11 -18.83 9.92
CA GLY A 74 22.78 -18.42 10.43
C GLY A 74 22.80 -17.13 11.27
N LYS A 75 23.96 -16.75 11.81
CA LYS A 75 24.16 -15.45 12.49
C LYS A 75 24.14 -14.26 11.52
N GLN A 76 24.53 -14.46 10.27
CA GLN A 76 24.48 -13.44 9.22
C GLN A 76 23.06 -13.28 8.70
N ALA A 77 22.37 -14.39 8.40
CA ALA A 77 20.95 -14.37 7.99
C ALA A 77 20.08 -13.63 9.02
N LEU A 78 20.31 -13.89 10.30
CA LEU A 78 19.59 -13.24 11.39
C LEU A 78 19.84 -11.73 11.42
N ARG A 79 21.06 -11.27 11.08
CA ARG A 79 21.41 -9.85 11.07
C ARG A 79 20.79 -9.12 9.88
N GLU A 80 20.71 -9.78 8.74
CA GLU A 80 20.04 -9.27 7.53
C GLU A 80 18.51 -9.24 7.71
N PHE A 81 17.92 -10.28 8.31
CA PHE A 81 16.51 -10.28 8.68
C PHE A 81 16.18 -9.18 9.71
N ALA A 82 17.05 -8.97 10.70
CA ALA A 82 16.90 -7.88 11.65
C ALA A 82 16.96 -6.50 10.98
N ALA A 83 17.80 -6.32 9.95
CA ALA A 83 17.84 -5.09 9.17
C ALA A 83 16.55 -4.88 8.36
N MET A 84 16.00 -5.94 7.76
CA MET A 84 14.71 -5.88 7.07
C MET A 84 13.56 -5.53 8.03
N PHE A 85 13.53 -6.15 9.21
CA PHE A 85 12.56 -5.86 10.25
C PHE A 85 12.70 -4.44 10.80
N PHE A 86 13.93 -3.95 10.96
CA PHE A 86 14.20 -2.57 11.36
C PHE A 86 13.61 -1.57 10.36
N GLY A 87 13.70 -1.84 9.06
CA GLY A 87 13.05 -1.02 8.03
C GLY A 87 11.52 -0.94 8.20
N VAL A 88 10.87 -2.07 8.49
CA VAL A 88 9.42 -2.11 8.77
C VAL A 88 9.09 -1.38 10.07
N ALA A 89 9.91 -1.54 11.12
CA ALA A 89 9.73 -0.85 12.39
C ALA A 89 9.88 0.68 12.23
N CYS A 90 10.82 1.15 11.41
CA CYS A 90 10.94 2.57 11.07
C CYS A 90 9.70 3.08 10.32
N MET A 91 9.18 2.34 9.34
CA MET A 91 7.93 2.71 8.67
C MET A 91 6.74 2.76 9.63
N PHE A 92 6.66 1.82 10.56
CA PHE A 92 5.63 1.81 11.61
C PHE A 92 5.77 3.01 12.55
N PHE A 93 6.99 3.36 12.96
CA PHE A 93 7.24 4.50 13.83
C PHE A 93 6.88 5.83 13.15
N VAL A 94 7.19 5.98 11.86
CA VAL A 94 6.76 7.14 11.06
C VAL A 94 5.23 7.22 11.03
N ALA A 95 4.54 6.12 10.75
CA ALA A 95 3.08 6.08 10.73
C ALA A 95 2.42 6.27 12.11
N TRP A 96 3.14 6.03 13.19
CA TRP A 96 2.66 6.30 14.55
C TRP A 96 2.80 7.78 14.93
N ASN A 97 3.82 8.44 14.38
CA ASN A 97 4.14 9.83 14.67
C ASN A 97 3.50 10.81 13.66
N GLU A 98 2.86 10.30 12.62
CA GLU A 98 2.02 11.02 11.67
C GLU A 98 0.53 10.82 12.02
#